data_AF-X1VX43-F1
#
_entry.id   AF-X1VX43-F1
#
_cell.length_a   1.000
_cell.length_b   1.000
_cell.length_c   1.000
_cell.angle_alpha   90.00
_cell.angle_beta   90.00
_cell.angle_gamma   90.00
#
_symmetry.space_group_name_H-M   'P 1'
#
loop_
_entity.id
_entity.type
_entity.pdbx_description
1 polymer ?
#
loop_
_entity_poly.entity_id
_entity_poly.type
_entity_poly.pdbx_seq_one_letter_code
_entity_poly.pdbx_strand_id
1 'polypeptide(L)'
;SKIRILEYTLLKPRILARVKIIPEFEDKTKKIEELMKIAIRQLEKYISIAPFVPKEIITIAINIERPNKLAYLIASLLRMEIPERQKILTLDSTEERLRKVVSILNREIDLLELGRKIQTDARESMEKSQREYFLRQQLKAIQKELGEVDEVTREANEIKEKLQKSKVPEYVMKEAERELKRLIRIPPASPEYNVIRTYLDWLIELPWSKSTEDNLDLIRARKILDEDHYDLDDVKERIIEYLAVRKLKKDMKGPI
;
A
#
# COMPACT_ATOMS: atom_id res chain seq x y z
N SER A 1 -7.20 -53.30 -12.80
CA SER A 1 -7.58 -54.18 -11.68
C SER A 1 -6.78 -53.79 -10.47
N LYS A 2 -7.47 -53.53 -9.37
CA LYS A 2 -6.86 -53.23 -8.08
C LYS A 2 -6.28 -54.50 -7.46
N ILE A 3 -5.21 -54.33 -6.71
CA ILE A 3 -4.65 -55.38 -5.87
C ILE A 3 -4.57 -54.87 -4.44
N ARG A 4 -4.87 -55.74 -3.48
CA ARG A 4 -4.61 -55.52 -2.06
C ARG A 4 -3.46 -56.42 -1.65
N ILE A 5 -2.43 -55.82 -1.07
CA ILE A 5 -1.32 -56.56 -0.47
C ILE A 5 -1.83 -57.16 0.83
N LEU A 6 -1.73 -58.49 0.96
CA LEU A 6 -2.06 -59.20 2.19
C LEU A 6 -0.83 -59.29 3.10
N GLU A 7 0.29 -59.70 2.53
CA GLU A 7 1.53 -59.96 3.26
C GLU A 7 2.74 -59.79 2.33
N TYR A 8 3.83 -59.22 2.85
CA TYR A 8 5.12 -59.19 2.17
C TYR A 8 5.92 -60.44 2.55
N THR A 9 6.23 -61.29 1.57
CA THR A 9 6.94 -62.56 1.79
C THR A 9 8.45 -62.42 1.67
N LEU A 10 8.94 -61.44 0.91
CA LEU A 10 10.36 -61.15 0.75
C LEU A 10 10.55 -59.65 0.49
N LEU A 11 11.54 -59.01 1.13
CA LEU A 11 11.81 -57.57 0.95
C LEU A 11 13.11 -57.28 0.18
N LYS A 12 14.07 -58.21 0.14
CA LYS A 12 15.34 -58.08 -0.61
C LYS A 12 15.73 -59.42 -1.24
N PRO A 13 16.34 -59.44 -2.45
CA PRO A 13 16.72 -58.29 -3.29
C PRO A 13 15.55 -57.67 -4.06
N ARG A 14 14.37 -58.29 -4.02
CA ARG A 14 13.13 -57.82 -4.65
C ARG A 14 11.97 -58.00 -3.69
N ILE A 15 10.97 -57.12 -3.79
CA ILE A 15 9.76 -57.22 -2.98
C ILE A 15 8.86 -58.29 -3.59
N LEU A 16 8.55 -59.33 -2.82
CA LEU A 16 7.52 -60.32 -3.13
C LEU A 16 6.39 -60.15 -2.11
N ALA A 17 5.15 -60.23 -2.60
CA ALA A 17 3.97 -60.07 -1.76
C ALA A 17 2.86 -61.01 -2.20
N ARG A 18 2.10 -61.54 -1.24
CA ARG A 18 0.83 -62.20 -1.50
C ARG A 18 -0.22 -61.13 -1.73
N VAL A 19 -0.87 -61.16 -2.90
CA VAL A 19 -1.86 -60.15 -3.29
C VAL A 19 -3.22 -60.79 -3.49
N LYS A 20 -4.27 -60.05 -3.15
CA LYS A 20 -5.65 -60.35 -3.52
C LYS A 20 -6.08 -59.40 -4.63
N ILE A 21 -6.53 -59.95 -5.76
CA ILE A 21 -7.14 -59.15 -6.82
C ILE A 21 -8.49 -58.66 -6.30
N ILE A 22 -8.70 -57.35 -6.36
CA ILE A 22 -9.98 -56.73 -6.07
C ILE A 22 -10.68 -56.51 -7.42
N PRO A 23 -11.80 -57.22 -7.68
CA PRO A 23 -12.60 -56.94 -8.87
C PRO A 23 -13.17 -55.52 -8.75
N GLU A 24 -13.06 -54.76 -9.83
CA GLU A 24 -13.69 -53.44 -9.92
C GLU A 24 -15.04 -53.62 -10.57
N PHE A 25 -16.10 -53.29 -9.84
CA PHE A 25 -17.44 -53.22 -10.37
C PHE A 25 -17.64 -51.86 -11.04
N GLU A 26 -18.27 -51.89 -12.22
CA GLU A 26 -18.65 -50.70 -12.97
C GLU A 26 -20.16 -50.65 -13.06
N ASP A 27 -20.75 -49.71 -12.34
CA ASP A 27 -22.17 -49.42 -12.47
C ASP A 27 -22.35 -48.46 -13.66
N LYS A 28 -23.25 -48.82 -14.58
CA LYS A 28 -23.67 -47.96 -15.70
C LYS A 28 -25.11 -47.52 -15.50
N THR A 29 -25.30 -46.61 -14.54
CA THR A 29 -26.59 -45.96 -14.33
C THR A 29 -26.64 -44.63 -15.09
N LYS A 30 -27.84 -44.16 -15.45
CA LYS A 30 -28.03 -42.82 -16.07
C LYS A 30 -27.33 -41.69 -15.30
N LYS A 31 -27.28 -41.81 -13.97
CA LYS A 31 -26.61 -40.86 -13.08
C LYS A 31 -25.09 -40.84 -13.27
N ILE A 32 -24.48 -42.01 -13.47
CA ILE A 32 -23.04 -42.15 -13.73
C ILE A 32 -22.70 -41.60 -15.13
N GLU A 33 -23.53 -41.86 -16.13
CA GLU A 33 -23.37 -41.28 -17.47
C GLU A 33 -23.38 -39.74 -17.43
N GLU A 34 -24.30 -39.14 -16.67
CA GLU A 34 -24.32 -37.69 -16.50
C GLU A 34 -23.08 -37.17 -15.76
N LEU A 35 -22.60 -37.89 -14.74
CA LEU A 35 -21.34 -37.56 -14.05
C LEU A 35 -20.14 -37.64 -14.98
N MET A 36 -20.09 -38.59 -15.92
CA MET A 36 -19.04 -38.66 -16.93
C MET A 36 -19.06 -37.44 -17.83
N LYS A 37 -20.24 -37.00 -18.30
CA LYS A 37 -20.37 -35.76 -19.09
C LYS A 37 -19.90 -34.53 -18.32
N ILE A 38 -20.25 -34.44 -17.03
CA ILE A 38 -19.77 -33.37 -16.15
C ILE A 38 -18.24 -33.41 -16.05
N ALA A 39 -17.66 -34.60 -15.83
CA ALA A 39 -16.21 -34.76 -15.71
C ALA A 39 -15.48 -34.35 -17.01
N ILE A 40 -16.02 -34.70 -18.18
CA ILE A 40 -15.46 -34.30 -19.47
C ILE A 40 -15.53 -32.78 -19.65
N ARG A 41 -16.68 -32.15 -19.38
CA ARG A 41 -16.81 -30.67 -19.47
C ARG A 41 -15.83 -29.94 -18.54
N GLN A 42 -15.64 -30.44 -17.33
CA GLN A 42 -14.66 -29.86 -16.41
C GLN A 42 -13.22 -30.10 -16.88
N LEU A 43 -12.95 -31.26 -17.50
CA LEU A 43 -11.63 -31.55 -18.05
C LEU A 43 -11.31 -30.62 -19.24
N GLU A 44 -12.28 -30.34 -20.10
CA GLU A 44 -12.17 -29.36 -21.17
C GLU A 44 -11.85 -27.96 -20.62
N LYS A 45 -12.58 -27.53 -19.59
CA LYS A 45 -12.30 -26.26 -18.90
C LYS A 45 -10.88 -26.24 -18.35
N TYR A 46 -10.46 -27.29 -17.65
CA TYR A 46 -9.10 -27.39 -17.10
C TYR A 46 -8.02 -27.29 -18.18
N ILE A 47 -8.15 -28.03 -19.29
CA ILE A 47 -7.18 -28.02 -20.39
C ILE A 47 -7.15 -26.66 -21.10
N SER A 48 -8.26 -25.94 -21.16
CA SER A 48 -8.29 -24.57 -21.73
C SER A 48 -7.46 -23.56 -20.92
N ILE A 49 -7.25 -23.82 -19.62
CA ILE A 49 -6.53 -22.94 -18.70
C ILE A 49 -5.11 -23.46 -18.43
N ALA A 50 -4.88 -24.77 -18.58
CA ALA A 50 -3.61 -25.45 -18.35
C ALA A 50 -2.82 -25.63 -19.68
N PRO A 51 -1.91 -24.72 -20.05
CA PRO A 51 -1.23 -24.74 -21.36
C PRO A 51 -0.27 -25.93 -21.57
N PHE A 52 0.04 -26.67 -20.51
CA PHE A 52 0.96 -27.81 -20.53
C PHE A 52 0.28 -29.16 -20.83
N VAL A 53 -1.06 -29.20 -20.92
CA VAL A 53 -1.80 -30.43 -21.19
C VAL A 53 -2.21 -30.48 -22.67
N PRO A 54 -1.80 -31.51 -23.43
CA PRO A 54 -2.20 -31.67 -24.83
C PRO A 54 -3.72 -31.75 -25.01
N LYS A 55 -4.27 -31.07 -26.03
CA LYS A 55 -5.73 -31.03 -26.28
C LYS A 55 -6.28 -32.37 -26.75
N GLU A 56 -5.45 -33.23 -27.32
CA GLU A 56 -5.76 -34.57 -27.80
C GLU A 56 -6.30 -35.47 -26.67
N ILE A 57 -5.97 -35.15 -25.41
CA ILE A 57 -6.47 -35.84 -24.22
C ILE A 57 -8.00 -35.73 -24.10
N ILE A 58 -8.60 -34.63 -24.56
CA ILE A 58 -10.06 -34.46 -24.58
C ILE A 58 -10.70 -35.50 -25.50
N THR A 59 -10.14 -35.67 -26.70
CA THR A 59 -10.61 -36.67 -27.67
C THR A 59 -10.49 -38.08 -27.11
N ILE A 60 -9.42 -38.38 -26.38
CA ILE A 60 -9.27 -39.66 -25.68
C ILE A 60 -10.35 -39.81 -24.59
N ALA A 61 -10.57 -38.79 -23.77
CA ALA A 61 -11.53 -38.83 -22.67
C ALA A 61 -12.98 -39.04 -23.14
N ILE A 62 -13.39 -38.40 -24.23
CA ILE A 62 -14.74 -38.54 -24.82
C ILE A 62 -15.00 -39.98 -25.28
N ASN A 63 -13.98 -40.67 -25.80
CA ASN A 63 -14.11 -42.03 -26.32
C ASN A 63 -14.03 -43.11 -25.22
N ILE A 64 -13.85 -42.74 -23.94
CA ILE A 64 -13.84 -43.70 -22.84
C ILE A 64 -15.26 -44.00 -22.38
N GLU A 65 -15.75 -45.20 -22.71
CA GLU A 65 -17.06 -45.70 -22.28
C GLU A 65 -17.09 -46.24 -20.84
N ARG A 66 -15.91 -46.48 -20.25
CA ARG A 66 -15.79 -47.09 -18.92
C ARG A 66 -15.60 -46.00 -17.85
N PRO A 67 -16.56 -45.79 -16.93
CA PRO A 67 -16.53 -44.67 -15.99
C PRO A 67 -15.27 -44.67 -15.10
N ASN A 68 -14.83 -45.85 -14.66
CA ASN A 68 -13.65 -45.99 -13.82
C ASN A 68 -12.37 -45.60 -14.57
N LYS A 69 -12.27 -45.98 -15.85
CA LYS A 69 -11.13 -45.59 -16.69
C LYS A 69 -11.08 -44.08 -16.90
N LEU A 70 -12.23 -43.43 -17.10
CA LEU A 70 -12.29 -41.97 -17.22
C LEU A 70 -11.82 -41.30 -15.93
N ALA A 71 -12.29 -41.78 -14.77
CA ALA A 71 -11.87 -41.27 -13.48
C ALA A 71 -10.35 -41.40 -13.27
N TYR A 72 -9.74 -42.54 -13.63
CA TYR A 72 -8.30 -42.74 -13.51
C TYR A 72 -7.50 -41.90 -14.51
N LEU A 73 -7.98 -41.72 -15.74
CA LEU A 73 -7.35 -40.83 -16.71
C LEU A 73 -7.29 -39.41 -16.14
N ILE A 74 -8.43 -38.87 -15.69
CA ILE A 74 -8.46 -37.51 -15.11
C ILE A 74 -7.55 -37.43 -13.88
N ALA A 75 -7.61 -38.41 -12.98
CA ALA A 75 -6.73 -38.48 -11.81
C ALA A 75 -5.23 -38.53 -12.18
N SER A 76 -4.86 -39.11 -13.33
CA SER A 76 -3.46 -39.15 -13.78
C SER A 76 -2.94 -37.79 -14.27
N LEU A 77 -3.84 -36.93 -14.74
CA LEU A 77 -3.51 -35.59 -15.23
C LEU A 77 -3.35 -34.58 -14.10
N LEU A 78 -4.04 -34.81 -12.97
CA LEU A 78 -4.03 -33.90 -11.84
C LEU A 78 -2.82 -34.10 -10.94
N ARG A 79 -2.25 -32.98 -10.49
CA ARG A 79 -1.24 -32.98 -9.43
C ARG A 79 -1.94 -33.22 -8.11
N MET A 80 -1.62 -34.34 -7.46
CA MET A 80 -2.21 -34.75 -6.19
C MET A 80 -1.16 -35.43 -5.35
N GLU A 81 -1.30 -35.28 -4.03
CA GLU A 81 -0.50 -36.05 -3.09
C GLU A 81 -0.85 -37.54 -3.14
N ILE A 82 0.12 -38.39 -2.79
CA ILE A 82 -0.03 -39.85 -2.79
C ILE A 82 -1.26 -40.30 -1.97
N PRO A 83 -1.55 -39.76 -0.76
CA PRO A 83 -2.73 -40.16 -0.01
C PRO A 83 -4.06 -39.89 -0.74
N GLU A 84 -4.16 -38.79 -1.50
CA GLU A 84 -5.37 -38.44 -2.25
C GLU A 84 -5.54 -39.36 -3.47
N ARG A 85 -4.45 -39.69 -4.15
CA ARG A 85 -4.44 -40.71 -5.22
C ARG A 85 -4.86 -42.08 -4.70
N GLN A 86 -4.34 -42.47 -3.54
CA GLN A 86 -4.69 -43.73 -2.91
C GLN A 86 -6.18 -43.76 -2.54
N LYS A 87 -6.75 -42.67 -2.01
CA LYS A 87 -8.19 -42.57 -1.72
C LYS A 87 -9.05 -42.82 -2.96
N ILE A 88 -8.73 -42.19 -4.10
CA ILE A 88 -9.45 -42.41 -5.37
C ILE A 88 -9.37 -43.88 -5.79
N LEU A 89 -8.18 -44.49 -5.66
CA LEU A 89 -7.95 -45.88 -5.97
C LEU A 89 -8.73 -46.83 -5.05
N THR A 90 -8.86 -46.52 -3.76
CA THR A 90 -9.53 -47.41 -2.79
C THR A 90 -11.04 -47.26 -2.74
N LEU A 91 -11.64 -46.22 -3.34
CA LEU A 91 -13.10 -46.09 -3.40
C LEU A 91 -13.71 -47.30 -4.12
N ASP A 92 -14.79 -47.87 -3.55
CA ASP A 92 -15.50 -49.00 -4.12
C ASP A 92 -16.54 -48.53 -5.16
N SER A 93 -17.31 -47.49 -4.81
CA SER A 93 -18.35 -46.93 -5.69
C SER A 93 -17.77 -46.17 -6.88
N THR A 94 -18.31 -46.48 -8.06
CA THR A 94 -18.01 -45.75 -9.31
C THR A 94 -18.49 -44.30 -9.24
N GLU A 95 -19.67 -44.07 -8.65
CA GLU A 95 -20.24 -42.74 -8.50
C GLU A 95 -19.36 -41.86 -7.60
N GLU A 96 -18.98 -42.37 -6.42
CA GLU A 96 -18.16 -41.63 -5.47
C GLU A 96 -16.79 -41.28 -6.06
N ARG A 97 -16.22 -42.20 -6.84
CA ARG A 97 -14.93 -41.97 -7.50
C ARG A 97 -15.00 -40.84 -8.51
N LEU A 98 -16.01 -40.83 -9.38
CA LEU A 98 -16.22 -39.74 -10.33
C LEU A 98 -16.46 -38.41 -9.61
N ARG A 99 -17.32 -38.38 -8.59
CA ARG A 99 -17.56 -37.17 -7.78
C ARG A 99 -16.28 -36.65 -7.15
N LYS A 100 -15.46 -37.54 -6.58
CA LYS A 100 -14.20 -37.16 -5.93
C LYS A 100 -13.22 -36.56 -6.94
N VAL A 101 -13.08 -37.18 -8.10
CA VAL A 101 -12.20 -36.69 -9.17
C VAL A 101 -12.69 -35.34 -9.72
N VAL A 102 -13.99 -35.18 -9.96
CA VAL A 102 -14.58 -33.89 -10.38
C VAL A 102 -14.36 -32.80 -9.34
N SER A 103 -14.52 -33.12 -8.05
CA SER A 103 -14.26 -32.17 -6.96
C SER A 103 -12.80 -31.70 -6.94
N ILE A 104 -11.85 -32.61 -7.12
CA ILE A 104 -10.42 -32.26 -7.18
C ILE A 104 -10.13 -31.44 -8.44
N LEU A 105 -10.69 -31.84 -9.57
CA LEU A 105 -10.55 -31.12 -10.84
C LEU A 105 -11.04 -29.67 -10.73
N ASN A 106 -12.19 -29.44 -10.09
CA ASN A 106 -12.70 -28.09 -9.83
C ASN A 106 -11.75 -27.27 -8.96
N ARG A 107 -11.22 -27.86 -7.88
CA ARG A 107 -10.23 -27.18 -7.03
C ARG A 107 -9.00 -26.75 -7.84
N GLU A 108 -8.51 -27.60 -8.73
CA GLU A 108 -7.36 -27.25 -9.60
C GLU A 108 -7.70 -26.15 -10.60
N ILE A 109 -8.92 -26.14 -11.15
CA ILE A 109 -9.41 -25.06 -12.02
C ILE A 109 -9.41 -23.73 -11.24
N ASP A 110 -9.98 -23.71 -10.04
CA ASP A 110 -10.07 -22.50 -9.22
C ASP A 110 -8.67 -21.95 -8.87
N LEU A 111 -7.72 -22.83 -8.56
CA LEU A 111 -6.33 -22.45 -8.31
C LEU A 111 -5.66 -21.82 -9.54
N LEU A 112 -5.87 -22.39 -10.73
CA LEU A 112 -5.32 -21.85 -11.97
C LEU A 112 -5.95 -20.50 -12.33
N GLU A 113 -7.27 -20.34 -12.14
CA GLU A 113 -7.97 -19.07 -12.37
C GLU A 113 -7.48 -17.97 -11.42
N LEU A 114 -7.32 -18.29 -10.13
CA LEU A 114 -6.75 -17.38 -9.15
C LEU A 114 -5.32 -16.96 -9.54
N GLY A 115 -4.48 -17.92 -9.94
CA GLY A 115 -3.11 -17.66 -10.37
C GLY A 115 -3.05 -16.71 -11.57
N ARG A 116 -3.92 -16.93 -12.58
CA ARG A 116 -4.04 -16.02 -13.74
C ARG A 116 -4.50 -14.63 -13.33
N LYS A 117 -5.49 -14.52 -12.43
CA LYS A 117 -5.97 -13.23 -11.93
C LYS A 117 -4.86 -12.45 -11.23
N ILE A 118 -4.13 -13.09 -10.31
CA ILE A 118 -2.98 -12.48 -9.61
C ILE A 118 -1.92 -12.00 -10.61
N GLN A 119 -1.63 -12.81 -11.64
CA GLN A 119 -0.66 -12.43 -12.68
C GLN A 119 -1.11 -11.19 -13.47
N THR A 120 -2.37 -11.12 -13.84
CA THR A 120 -2.94 -9.95 -14.53
C THR A 120 -2.91 -8.71 -13.65
N ASP A 121 -3.38 -8.80 -12.42
CA ASP A 121 -3.41 -7.68 -11.46
C ASP A 121 -1.99 -7.16 -11.18
N ALA A 122 -1.00 -8.06 -11.04
CA ALA A 122 0.40 -7.69 -10.86
C ALA A 122 0.96 -6.96 -12.09
N ARG A 123 0.60 -7.41 -13.30
CA ARG A 123 1.02 -6.77 -14.56
C ARG A 123 0.42 -5.37 -14.71
N GLU A 124 -0.87 -5.21 -14.45
CA GLU A 124 -1.54 -3.90 -14.52
C GLU A 124 -0.94 -2.90 -13.53
N SER A 125 -0.67 -3.35 -12.30
CA SER A 125 0.01 -2.54 -11.29
C SER A 125 1.40 -2.10 -11.76
N MET A 126 2.18 -3.02 -12.33
CA MET A 126 3.51 -2.71 -12.85
C MET A 126 3.47 -1.72 -14.02
N GLU A 127 2.55 -1.90 -14.97
CA GLU A 127 2.36 -1.00 -16.10
C GLU A 127 1.96 0.41 -15.64
N LYS A 128 1.10 0.51 -14.62
CA LYS A 128 0.73 1.79 -13.99
C LYS A 128 1.93 2.48 -13.35
N SER A 129 2.72 1.76 -12.54
CA SER A 129 3.92 2.32 -11.91
C SER A 129 4.97 2.78 -12.92
N GLN A 130 5.17 2.03 -14.01
CA GLN A 130 6.07 2.44 -15.09
C GLN A 130 5.59 3.73 -15.78
N ARG A 131 4.28 3.83 -16.06
CA ARG A 131 3.68 5.03 -16.66
C ARG A 131 3.84 6.25 -15.74
N GLU A 132 3.55 6.11 -14.46
CA GLU A 132 3.74 7.19 -13.48
C GLU A 132 5.21 7.63 -13.37
N TYR A 133 6.15 6.69 -13.34
CA TYR A 133 7.58 7.00 -13.34
C TYR A 133 7.98 7.81 -14.58
N PHE A 134 7.54 7.38 -15.76
CA PHE A 134 7.85 8.06 -17.02
C PHE A 134 7.29 9.48 -17.06
N LEU A 135 6.02 9.67 -16.67
CA LEU A 135 5.40 10.99 -16.57
C LEU A 135 6.13 11.92 -15.60
N ARG A 136 6.60 11.42 -14.46
CA ARG A 136 7.42 12.21 -13.52
C ARG A 136 8.76 12.63 -14.11
N GLN A 137 9.40 11.78 -14.90
CA GLN A 137 10.64 12.15 -15.58
C GLN A 137 10.39 13.19 -16.67
N GLN A 138 9.29 13.07 -17.43
CA GLN A 138 8.89 14.09 -18.40
C GLN A 138 8.62 15.44 -17.74
N LEU A 139 7.87 15.47 -16.62
CA LEU A 139 7.65 16.70 -15.87
C LEU A 139 8.95 17.36 -15.41
N LYS A 140 9.91 16.56 -14.90
CA LYS A 140 11.24 17.08 -14.52
C LYS A 140 12.02 17.65 -15.70
N ALA A 141 11.93 17.01 -16.88
CA ALA A 141 12.57 17.50 -18.09
C ALA A 141 11.95 18.83 -18.56
N ILE A 142 10.61 18.92 -18.58
CA ILE A 142 9.87 20.14 -18.92
C ILE A 142 10.23 21.29 -17.97
N GLN A 143 10.22 21.04 -16.65
CA GLN A 143 10.61 22.06 -15.65
C GLN A 143 12.04 22.57 -15.83
N LYS A 144 12.96 21.68 -16.26
CA LYS A 144 14.34 22.04 -16.56
C LYS A 144 14.45 22.87 -17.84
N GLU A 145 13.69 22.54 -18.88
CA GLU A 145 13.65 23.31 -20.14
C GLU A 145 12.99 24.68 -19.98
N LEU A 146 11.97 24.79 -19.11
CA LEU A 146 11.28 26.05 -18.82
C LEU A 146 12.07 27.03 -17.93
N GLY A 147 13.19 26.61 -17.34
CA GLY A 147 13.99 27.46 -16.44
C GLY A 147 13.36 27.74 -15.07
N GLU A 148 12.16 27.22 -14.79
CA GLU A 148 11.43 27.42 -13.52
C GLU A 148 12.23 26.93 -12.30
N VAL A 149 13.09 25.93 -12.48
CA VAL A 149 13.96 25.42 -11.41
C VAL A 149 14.94 26.50 -10.92
N ASP A 150 15.43 27.37 -11.81
CA ASP A 150 16.36 28.44 -11.43
C ASP A 150 15.65 29.59 -10.71
N GLU A 151 14.45 29.99 -11.14
CA GLU A 151 13.72 31.10 -10.48
C GLU A 151 13.23 30.75 -9.08
N VAL A 152 12.59 29.59 -8.91
CA VAL A 152 12.07 29.16 -7.60
C VAL A 152 13.20 28.90 -6.61
N THR A 153 14.32 28.33 -7.09
CA THR A 153 15.50 28.09 -6.24
C THR A 153 16.18 29.41 -5.86
N ARG A 154 16.23 30.39 -6.78
CA ARG A 154 16.76 31.73 -6.49
C ARG A 154 15.92 32.43 -5.43
N GLU A 155 14.60 32.47 -5.59
CA GLU A 155 13.68 33.07 -4.61
C GLU A 155 13.81 32.42 -3.23
N ALA A 156 13.86 31.09 -3.16
CA ALA A 156 14.03 30.38 -1.90
C ALA A 156 15.37 30.72 -1.21
N ASN A 157 16.46 30.90 -1.97
CA ASN A 157 17.75 31.30 -1.42
C ASN A 157 17.71 32.73 -0.86
N GLU A 158 17.07 33.68 -1.55
CA GLU A 158 16.91 35.06 -1.08
C GLU A 158 16.13 35.12 0.24
N ILE A 159 15.05 34.36 0.37
CA ILE A 159 14.25 34.26 1.61
C ILE A 159 15.11 33.69 2.74
N LYS A 160 15.89 32.64 2.46
CA LYS A 160 16.79 32.02 3.46
C LYS A 160 17.83 33.01 3.99
N GLU A 161 18.45 33.78 3.11
CA GLU A 161 19.41 34.82 3.52
C GLU A 161 18.76 35.89 4.40
N LYS A 162 17.54 36.34 4.06
CA LYS A 162 16.80 37.31 4.86
C LYS A 162 16.43 36.77 6.24
N LEU A 163 15.99 35.52 6.35
CA LEU A 163 15.69 34.84 7.61
C LEU A 163 16.93 34.72 8.52
N GLN A 164 18.10 34.46 7.94
CA GLN A 164 19.35 34.41 8.71
C GLN A 164 19.75 35.81 9.22
N LYS A 165 19.51 36.87 8.43
CA LYS A 165 19.80 38.26 8.82
C LYS A 165 18.87 38.79 9.91
N SER A 166 17.62 38.35 9.97
CA SER A 166 16.64 38.82 10.97
C SER A 166 16.88 38.29 12.39
N LYS A 167 17.82 37.35 12.57
CA LYS A 167 18.20 36.75 13.87
C LYS A 167 16.98 36.18 14.62
N VAL A 168 16.15 35.44 13.90
CA VAL A 168 14.99 34.74 14.48
C VAL A 168 15.43 33.73 15.55
N PRO A 169 14.60 33.49 16.58
CA PRO A 169 14.82 32.41 17.52
C PRO A 169 14.89 31.04 16.82
N GLU A 170 15.62 30.09 17.41
CA GLU A 170 15.88 28.77 16.80
C GLU A 170 14.59 27.99 16.48
N TYR A 171 13.58 28.07 17.35
CA TYR A 171 12.29 27.41 17.14
C TYR A 171 11.54 27.98 15.92
N VAL A 172 11.67 29.29 15.66
CA VAL A 172 11.07 29.97 14.50
C VAL A 172 11.85 29.59 13.24
N MET A 173 13.19 29.58 13.31
CA MET A 173 14.04 29.20 12.19
C MET A 173 13.71 27.80 11.68
N LYS A 174 13.48 26.85 12.59
CA LYS A 174 13.12 25.47 12.25
C LYS A 174 11.81 25.36 11.47
N GLU A 175 10.77 26.09 11.89
CA GLU A 175 9.50 26.12 11.16
C GLU A 175 9.62 26.88 9.83
N ALA A 176 10.37 27.99 9.79
CA ALA A 176 10.64 28.72 8.56
C ALA A 176 11.36 27.85 7.52
N GLU A 177 12.34 27.04 7.91
CA GLU A 177 13.02 26.10 7.02
C GLU A 177 12.10 24.99 6.49
N ARG A 178 11.15 24.54 7.33
CA ARG A 178 10.16 23.52 6.93
C ARG A 178 9.23 24.08 5.85
N GLU A 179 8.74 25.28 6.05
CA GLU A 179 7.86 25.95 5.08
C GLU A 179 8.63 26.37 3.82
N LEU A 180 9.90 26.77 3.92
CA LEU A 180 10.76 27.03 2.77
C LEU A 180 10.96 25.77 1.89
N LYS A 181 11.15 24.60 2.50
CA LYS A 181 11.23 23.32 1.76
C LYS A 181 9.92 22.96 1.06
N ARG A 182 8.77 23.37 1.62
CA ARG A 182 7.46 23.21 0.99
C ARG A 182 7.31 24.15 -0.21
N LEU A 183 7.72 25.41 -0.06
CA LEU A 183 7.69 26.41 -1.13
C LEU A 183 8.37 25.92 -2.41
N ILE A 184 9.56 25.32 -2.29
CA ILE A 184 10.34 24.79 -3.44
C ILE A 184 9.62 23.63 -4.17
N ARG A 185 8.78 22.87 -3.47
CA ARG A 185 8.10 21.68 -4.03
C ARG A 185 6.75 21.97 -4.64
N ILE A 186 6.13 23.08 -4.24
CA ILE A 186 4.80 23.46 -4.70
C ILE A 186 4.96 24.27 -6.00
N PRO A 187 4.17 23.98 -7.05
CA PRO A 187 4.19 24.79 -8.26
C PRO A 187 3.83 26.26 -7.95
N PRO A 188 4.51 27.26 -8.54
CA PRO A 188 4.22 28.68 -8.32
C PRO A 188 2.77 29.08 -8.61
N ALA A 189 2.10 28.37 -9.53
CA ALA A 189 0.70 28.58 -9.87
C ALA A 189 -0.31 28.11 -8.78
N SER A 190 0.16 27.39 -7.75
CA SER A 190 -0.70 26.91 -6.67
C SER A 190 -1.08 28.03 -5.71
N PRO A 191 -2.35 28.14 -5.27
CA PRO A 191 -2.75 29.08 -4.22
C PRO A 191 -1.94 28.92 -2.92
N GLU A 192 -1.49 27.70 -2.61
CA GLU A 192 -0.67 27.41 -1.43
C GLU A 192 0.71 28.09 -1.48
N TYR A 193 1.25 28.33 -2.69
CA TYR A 193 2.54 28.98 -2.87
C TYR A 193 2.52 30.40 -2.30
N ASN A 194 1.51 31.19 -2.67
CA ASN A 194 1.35 32.57 -2.22
C ASN A 194 1.13 32.67 -0.71
N VAL A 195 0.42 31.71 -0.11
CA VAL A 195 0.19 31.67 1.35
C VAL A 195 1.51 31.46 2.09
N ILE A 196 2.30 30.46 1.68
CA ILE A 196 3.60 30.17 2.30
C ILE A 196 4.57 31.34 2.09
N ARG A 197 4.60 31.92 0.90
CA ARG A 197 5.46 33.07 0.58
C ARG A 197 5.16 34.25 1.50
N THR A 198 3.88 34.61 1.64
CA THR A 198 3.42 35.68 2.51
C THR A 198 3.77 35.40 3.96
N TYR A 199 3.57 34.17 4.43
CA TYR A 199 3.93 33.78 5.80
C TYR A 199 5.43 33.95 6.08
N LEU A 200 6.29 33.53 5.14
CA LEU A 200 7.74 33.69 5.28
C LEU A 200 8.17 35.17 5.25
N ASP A 201 7.51 36.02 4.44
CA ASP A 201 7.75 37.47 4.46
C ASP A 201 7.40 38.08 5.83
N TRP A 202 6.25 37.71 6.41
CA TRP A 202 5.87 38.15 7.75
C TRP A 202 6.92 37.77 8.81
N LEU A 203 7.44 36.54 8.76
CA LEU A 203 8.50 36.12 9.67
C LEU A 203 9.78 36.95 9.52
N ILE A 204 10.09 37.42 8.32
CA ILE A 204 11.26 38.27 8.06
C ILE A 204 11.05 39.69 8.57
N GLU A 205 9.86 40.26 8.38
CA GLU A 205 9.55 41.65 8.72
C GLU A 205 9.41 41.91 10.22
N LEU A 206 9.07 40.88 11.00
CA LEU A 206 8.91 41.02 12.44
C LEU A 206 10.23 41.40 13.13
N PRO A 207 10.22 42.38 14.06
CA PRO A 207 11.43 42.88 14.73
C PRO A 207 11.87 41.95 15.89
N TRP A 208 12.28 40.73 15.58
CA TRP A 208 12.66 39.71 16.59
C TRP A 208 13.77 40.14 17.55
N SER A 209 14.73 40.93 17.05
CA SER A 209 15.93 41.34 17.78
C SER A 209 16.10 42.85 17.89
N LYS A 210 15.11 43.63 17.41
CA LYS A 210 15.14 45.10 17.47
C LYS A 210 14.19 45.58 18.56
N SER A 211 14.76 46.18 19.60
CA SER A 211 14.02 46.85 20.67
C SER A 211 14.57 48.26 20.88
N THR A 212 13.71 49.19 21.30
CA THR A 212 14.14 50.50 21.79
C THR A 212 14.59 50.40 23.24
N GLU A 213 15.44 51.31 23.69
CA GLU A 213 15.74 51.46 25.12
C GLU A 213 14.54 52.09 25.85
N ASP A 214 14.07 51.44 26.91
CA ASP A 214 13.00 51.97 27.76
C ASP A 214 13.52 53.17 28.59
N ASN A 215 12.77 54.27 28.62
CA ASN A 215 13.06 55.42 29.47
C ASN A 215 12.09 55.50 30.66
N LEU A 216 12.55 55.11 31.85
CA LEU A 216 11.76 55.03 33.08
C LEU A 216 12.08 56.20 34.05
N ASP A 217 12.09 57.42 33.54
CA ASP A 217 12.16 58.64 34.35
C ASP A 217 10.75 59.06 34.82
N LEU A 218 10.49 58.84 36.11
CA LEU A 218 9.20 59.12 36.75
C LEU A 218 8.90 60.62 36.83
N ILE A 219 9.92 61.46 36.98
CA ILE A 219 9.74 62.92 37.07
C ILE A 219 9.30 63.46 35.71
N ARG A 220 10.01 63.01 34.66
CA ARG A 220 9.66 63.34 33.29
C ARG A 220 8.27 62.80 32.92
N ALA A 221 7.95 61.56 33.31
CA ALA A 221 6.65 60.97 33.06
C ALA A 221 5.51 61.76 33.72
N ARG A 222 5.65 62.17 34.99
CA ARG A 222 4.62 62.98 35.67
C ARG A 222 4.44 64.34 34.98
N LYS A 223 5.54 65.00 34.63
CA LYS A 223 5.48 66.28 33.90
C LYS A 223 4.72 66.17 32.57
N ILE A 224 5.00 65.14 31.77
CA ILE A 224 4.31 64.91 30.49
C ILE A 224 2.82 64.60 30.72
N LEU A 225 2.49 63.78 31.73
CA LEU A 225 1.10 63.46 32.05
C LEU A 225 0.30 64.70 32.49
N ASP A 226 0.93 65.62 33.24
CA ASP A 226 0.32 66.87 33.68
C ASP A 226 0.18 67.90 32.56
N GLU A 227 1.09 67.90 31.58
CA GLU A 227 1.02 68.76 30.39
C GLU A 227 -0.03 68.27 29.38
N ASP A 228 -0.08 66.96 29.11
CA ASP A 228 -0.95 66.38 28.07
C ASP A 228 -2.39 66.15 28.55
N HIS A 229 -2.63 66.06 29.87
CA HIS A 229 -3.93 65.72 30.44
C HIS A 229 -4.30 66.63 31.62
N TYR A 230 -5.45 67.29 31.54
CA TYR A 230 -6.00 68.13 32.60
C TYR A 230 -6.92 67.31 33.53
N ASP A 231 -6.77 67.50 34.84
CA ASP A 231 -7.42 66.67 35.88
C ASP A 231 -6.96 65.18 35.81
N LEU A 232 -7.54 64.27 36.60
CA LEU A 232 -7.19 62.83 36.70
C LEU A 232 -5.99 62.48 37.60
N ASP A 233 -5.86 63.15 38.75
CA ASP A 233 -4.77 62.90 39.71
C ASP A 233 -4.66 61.41 40.10
N ASP A 234 -5.78 60.76 40.43
CA ASP A 234 -5.81 59.34 40.81
C ASP A 234 -5.27 58.40 39.71
N VAL A 235 -5.58 58.68 38.44
CA VAL A 235 -5.14 57.85 37.30
C VAL A 235 -3.67 58.10 36.99
N LYS A 236 -3.23 59.36 37.03
CA LYS A 236 -1.84 59.73 36.83
C LYS A 236 -0.95 59.14 37.92
N GLU A 237 -1.40 59.21 39.18
CA GLU A 237 -0.74 58.53 40.31
C GLU A 237 -0.57 57.04 40.03
N ARG A 238 -1.63 56.37 39.56
CA ARG A 238 -1.60 54.93 39.25
C ARG A 238 -0.62 54.56 38.13
N ILE A 239 -0.53 55.38 37.07
CA ILE A 239 0.44 55.19 35.98
C ILE A 239 1.88 55.35 36.50
N ILE A 240 2.11 56.36 37.34
CA ILE A 240 3.43 56.59 37.96
C ILE A 240 3.80 55.46 38.91
N GLU A 241 2.87 54.97 39.73
CA GLU A 241 3.06 53.78 40.57
C GLU A 241 3.46 52.57 39.74
N TYR A 242 2.76 52.32 38.62
CA TYR A 242 3.07 51.21 37.72
C TYR A 242 4.47 51.34 37.10
N LEU A 243 4.84 52.54 36.63
CA LEU A 243 6.19 52.81 36.11
C LEU A 243 7.26 52.67 37.20
N ALA A 244 6.96 53.06 38.44
CA ALA A 244 7.86 52.91 39.59
C ALA A 244 8.10 51.43 39.92
N VAL A 245 7.06 50.61 39.89
CA VAL A 245 7.17 49.15 40.04
C VAL A 245 7.99 48.54 38.89
N ARG A 246 7.76 48.94 37.64
CA ARG A 246 8.52 48.48 36.47
C ARG A 246 9.99 48.91 36.52
N LYS A 247 10.30 50.07 37.11
CA LYS A 247 11.66 50.53 37.36
C LYS A 247 12.38 49.68 38.41
N LEU A 248 11.66 49.21 39.44
CA LEU A 248 12.19 48.38 40.52
C LEU A 248 12.30 46.89 40.14
N LYS A 249 11.33 46.35 39.38
CA LYS A 249 11.32 44.99 38.85
C LYS A 249 11.46 45.01 37.33
N LYS A 250 12.66 44.72 36.83
CA LYS A 250 12.96 44.63 35.39
C LYS A 250 12.22 43.49 34.66
N ASP A 251 11.69 42.51 35.38
CA ASP A 251 11.17 41.26 34.80
C ASP A 251 9.74 40.96 35.26
N MET A 252 8.87 41.99 35.23
CA MET A 252 7.45 41.82 35.51
C MET A 252 6.70 41.58 34.19
N LYS A 253 6.25 40.34 33.95
CA LYS A 253 5.19 40.08 32.97
C LYS A 253 3.90 40.69 33.54
N GLY A 254 3.37 41.71 32.86
CA GLY A 254 2.18 42.41 33.33
C GLY A 254 0.99 41.45 33.48
N PRO A 255 0.05 41.72 34.41
CA PRO A 255 -1.27 41.12 34.33
C PRO A 255 -1.97 41.73 33.12
N ILE A 256 -2.37 40.89 32.17
CA ILE A 256 -3.41 41.23 31.19
C ILE A 256 -4.76 41.01 31.90
#